data_AF-A0A6P5WJA2-F1
#
_entry.id   AF-A0A6P5WJA2-F1
#
_cell.length_a   1.000
_cell.length_b   1.000
_cell.length_c   1.000
_cell.angle_alpha   90.00
_cell.angle_beta   90.00
_cell.angle_gamma   90.00
#
_symmetry.space_group_name_H-M   'P 1'
#
loop_
_entity.id
_entity.type
_entity.pdbx_description
1 polymer ?
#
loop_
_entity_poly.entity_id
_entity_poly.type
_entity_poly.pdbx_seq_one_letter_code
_entity_poly.pdbx_strand_id
1 'polypeptide(L)'
;MPPRFEQADVTLDDVDAIFNESGDSRNLVVERREEGPVVPATMNAFELISTSQGLNLSSLFEKQMGLVKRETRFTSKCSANEIISKIEEAAMPLGFDVKKNNYKMKLLGEKTGRKGHLAVTTEIFQVAPSLCMVELRKSGGDTLEFHKFYNNLSTGLKDIVWKTTDEREVEEKNGSAAGSTSSQ
;
A
#
# COMPACT_ATOMS: atom_id res chain seq x y z
N MET A 1 -64.23 -7.96 22.32
CA MET A 1 -63.82 -6.69 21.69
C MET A 1 -62.29 -6.68 21.65
N PRO A 2 -61.64 -6.39 20.51
CA PRO A 2 -60.17 -6.39 20.44
C PRO A 2 -59.61 -5.13 21.13
N PRO A 3 -58.37 -5.16 21.64
CA PRO A 3 -57.76 -4.00 22.26
C PRO A 3 -57.46 -2.93 21.19
N ARG A 4 -57.82 -1.68 21.48
CA ARG A 4 -57.48 -0.51 20.66
C ARG A 4 -56.31 0.19 21.34
N PHE A 5 -55.16 0.21 20.68
CA PHE A 5 -54.01 0.98 21.14
C PHE A 5 -54.09 2.39 20.56
N GLU A 6 -53.85 3.39 21.41
CA GLU A 6 -53.69 4.78 20.97
C GLU A 6 -52.39 4.91 20.20
N GLN A 7 -52.49 5.36 18.95
CA GLN A 7 -51.33 5.78 18.18
C GLN A 7 -50.89 7.14 18.72
N ALA A 8 -49.81 7.15 19.48
CA ALA A 8 -49.12 8.40 19.79
C ALA A 8 -48.62 9.01 18.47
N ASP A 9 -49.00 10.25 18.22
CA ASP A 9 -48.53 11.03 17.08
C ASP A 9 -47.07 11.39 17.34
N VAL A 10 -46.15 10.53 16.89
CA VAL A 10 -44.70 10.77 16.98
C VAL A 10 -44.33 11.74 15.86
N THR A 11 -44.32 13.03 16.18
CA THR A 11 -43.82 14.09 15.30
C THR A 11 -42.31 13.96 15.18
N LEU A 12 -41.82 13.79 13.94
CA LEU A 12 -40.39 13.67 13.59
C LEU A 12 -39.67 15.04 13.52
N ASP A 13 -40.24 16.10 14.09
CA ASP A 13 -39.68 17.46 13.98
C ASP A 13 -38.30 17.59 14.65
N ASP A 14 -38.00 16.75 15.64
CA ASP A 14 -36.71 16.75 16.34
C ASP A 14 -35.54 16.22 15.48
N VAL A 15 -35.80 15.38 14.46
CA VAL A 15 -34.70 14.86 13.61
C VAL A 15 -34.22 15.89 12.59
N ASP A 16 -35.09 16.80 12.16
CA ASP A 16 -34.73 17.87 11.23
C ASP A 16 -33.97 19.02 11.91
N ALA A 17 -34.16 19.22 13.22
CA ALA A 17 -33.41 20.21 14.00
C ALA A 17 -31.90 19.89 14.08
N ILE A 18 -31.52 18.61 14.04
CA ILE A 18 -30.09 18.20 14.05
C ILE A 18 -29.39 18.60 12.74
N PHE A 19 -30.09 18.56 11.61
CA PHE A 19 -29.50 18.90 10.31
C PHE A 19 -29.57 20.40 9.97
N ASN A 20 -30.40 21.17 10.68
CA ASN A 20 -30.61 22.60 10.43
C ASN A 20 -30.02 23.54 11.50
N GLU A 21 -29.27 23.03 12.48
CA GLU A 21 -28.42 23.91 13.30
C GLU A 21 -27.25 24.40 12.43
N SER A 22 -27.49 25.56 11.83
CA SER A 22 -26.52 26.51 11.30
C SER A 22 -25.52 26.89 12.41
N GLY A 23 -24.61 25.97 12.70
CA GLY A 23 -23.50 26.13 13.61
C GLY A 23 -22.20 26.24 12.82
N ASP A 24 -21.95 27.43 12.28
CA ASP A 24 -20.61 27.99 12.19
C ASP A 24 -19.45 27.03 11.86
N SER A 25 -19.38 26.57 10.61
CA SER A 25 -18.17 25.97 10.05
C SER A 25 -17.09 27.03 9.74
N ARG A 26 -16.91 28.02 10.63
CA ARG A 26 -15.82 29.02 10.60
C ARG A 26 -14.46 28.46 11.05
N ASN A 27 -14.25 27.15 10.99
CA ASN A 27 -12.93 26.52 11.18
C ASN A 27 -12.74 25.26 10.32
N LEU A 28 -13.27 25.22 9.09
CA LEU A 28 -12.55 24.45 8.08
C LEU A 28 -11.39 25.35 7.61
N VAL A 29 -10.26 25.22 8.30
CA VAL A 29 -8.97 25.61 7.75
C VAL A 29 -8.79 24.76 6.49
N VAL A 30 -9.33 25.24 5.37
CA VAL A 30 -8.80 24.87 4.07
C VAL A 30 -7.41 25.49 4.09
N GLU A 31 -6.45 24.71 4.58
CA GLU A 31 -5.05 24.97 4.32
C GLU A 31 -4.95 25.02 2.80
N ARG A 32 -4.99 26.25 2.28
CA ARG A 32 -4.66 26.54 0.90
C ARG A 32 -3.24 26.02 0.78
N ARG A 33 -3.10 24.78 0.29
CA ARG A 33 -1.80 24.23 -0.08
C ARG A 33 -1.26 25.15 -1.15
N GLU A 34 -0.52 26.15 -0.70
CA GLU A 34 0.43 26.87 -1.53
C GLU A 34 1.27 25.82 -2.24
N GLU A 35 1.59 26.11 -3.49
CA GLU A 35 2.51 25.35 -4.33
C GLU A 35 3.92 25.44 -3.72
N GLY A 36 4.09 24.82 -2.56
CA GLY A 36 5.36 24.45 -2.00
C GLY A 36 5.93 23.27 -2.78
N PRO A 37 7.22 22.93 -2.57
CA PRO A 37 7.85 21.80 -3.24
C PRO A 37 6.94 20.59 -3.12
N VAL A 38 6.52 20.05 -4.27
CA VAL A 38 5.61 18.90 -4.37
C VAL A 38 6.19 17.85 -3.44
N VAL A 39 5.53 17.52 -2.34
CA VAL A 39 5.94 16.48 -1.38
C VAL A 39 4.98 15.29 -1.45
N PRO A 40 5.44 14.05 -1.15
CA PRO A 40 4.55 12.89 -1.14
C PRO A 40 3.35 13.14 -0.23
N ALA A 41 2.20 12.55 -0.59
CA ALA A 41 1.05 12.63 0.29
C ALA A 41 1.42 12.05 1.66
N THR A 42 1.17 12.83 2.73
CA THR A 42 1.39 12.36 4.09
C THR A 42 0.31 11.33 4.42
N MET A 43 0.72 10.17 4.93
CA MET A 43 -0.19 9.15 5.41
C MET A 43 -0.02 9.00 6.92
N ASN A 44 -1.05 9.38 7.66
CA ASN A 44 -1.01 9.37 9.12
C ASN A 44 -1.15 7.94 9.69
N ALA A 45 -0.99 7.78 11.01
CA ALA A 45 -1.06 6.48 11.66
C ALA A 45 -2.44 5.80 11.53
N PHE A 46 -3.54 6.55 11.61
CA PHE A 46 -4.89 6.00 11.43
C PHE A 46 -5.12 5.56 9.98
N GLU A 47 -4.67 6.34 9.00
CA GLU A 47 -4.70 5.96 7.59
C GLU A 47 -3.88 4.70 7.36
N LEU A 48 -2.63 4.63 7.86
CA LEU A 48 -1.80 3.43 7.75
C LEU A 48 -2.50 2.21 8.34
N ILE A 49 -3.04 2.31 9.55
CA ILE A 49 -3.76 1.22 10.22
C ILE A 49 -4.98 0.79 9.39
N SER A 50 -5.74 1.74 8.85
CA SER A 50 -6.93 1.46 8.03
C SER A 50 -6.62 0.61 6.79
N THR A 51 -5.39 0.74 6.25
CA THR A 51 -4.93 -0.07 5.12
C THR A 51 -4.46 -1.48 5.51
N SER A 52 -4.49 -1.82 6.80
CA SER A 52 -4.15 -3.15 7.29
C SER A 52 -5.10 -4.18 6.73
N GLN A 53 -4.52 -5.29 6.29
CA GLN A 53 -5.27 -6.39 5.72
C GLN A 53 -6.29 -6.99 6.70
N GLY A 54 -6.02 -6.92 8.02
CA GLY A 54 -6.93 -7.41 9.05
C GLY A 54 -8.20 -6.56 9.22
N LEU A 55 -8.18 -5.31 8.75
CA LEU A 55 -9.32 -4.40 8.77
C LEU A 55 -10.05 -4.35 7.41
N ASN A 56 -9.49 -5.01 6.40
CA ASN A 56 -10.04 -5.03 5.05
C ASN A 56 -11.05 -6.18 4.89
N LEU A 57 -12.34 -5.85 4.85
CA LEU A 57 -13.44 -6.80 4.70
C LEU A 57 -13.69 -7.27 3.26
N SER A 58 -12.97 -6.75 2.27
CA SER A 58 -13.18 -7.08 0.85
C SER A 58 -13.07 -8.59 0.58
N SER A 59 -12.21 -9.29 1.33
CA SER A 59 -12.04 -10.73 1.20
C SER A 59 -13.25 -11.55 1.65
N LEU A 60 -14.19 -11.00 2.44
CA LEU A 60 -15.45 -11.68 2.76
C LEU A 60 -16.38 -11.79 1.54
N PHE A 61 -16.16 -10.94 0.54
CA PHE A 61 -16.98 -10.85 -0.66
C PHE A 61 -16.26 -11.38 -1.91
N GLU A 62 -14.97 -11.76 -1.82
CA GLU A 62 -14.22 -12.33 -2.94
C GLU A 62 -14.56 -13.82 -3.14
N LYS A 63 -14.97 -14.16 -4.36
CA LYS A 63 -15.25 -15.55 -4.77
C LYS A 63 -13.92 -16.31 -4.90
N GLN A 64 -13.52 -17.01 -3.84
CA GLN A 64 -12.37 -17.93 -3.72
C GLN A 64 -11.38 -17.90 -4.89
N MET A 65 -10.61 -16.81 -5.01
CA MET A 65 -9.34 -16.86 -5.74
C MET A 65 -8.28 -17.26 -4.70
N GLY A 66 -7.79 -18.48 -4.82
CA GLY A 66 -6.91 -19.11 -3.83
C GLY A 66 -5.74 -18.21 -3.45
N LEU A 67 -5.58 -18.00 -2.14
CA LEU A 67 -4.31 -17.90 -1.42
C LEU A 67 -3.13 -17.15 -2.06
N VAL A 68 -3.35 -16.06 -2.81
CA VAL A 68 -2.25 -15.17 -3.24
C VAL A 68 -2.34 -13.81 -2.55
N LYS A 69 -2.37 -13.84 -1.21
CA LYS A 69 -2.20 -12.63 -0.41
C LYS A 69 -0.71 -12.37 -0.21
N ARG A 70 -0.12 -11.62 -1.14
CA ARG A 70 1.22 -11.06 -0.98
C ARG A 70 1.07 -9.58 -0.70
N GLU A 71 1.74 -9.10 0.32
CA GLU A 71 1.86 -7.69 0.62
C GLU A 71 2.62 -7.01 -0.53
N THR A 72 1.97 -6.07 -1.21
CA THR A 72 2.51 -5.31 -2.35
C THR A 72 3.03 -3.94 -1.93
N ARG A 73 3.43 -3.86 -0.66
CA ARG A 73 3.89 -2.65 0.01
C ARG A 73 5.28 -2.87 0.56
N PHE A 74 6.08 -1.82 0.57
CA PHE A 74 7.35 -1.79 1.26
C PHE A 74 7.64 -0.39 1.78
N THR A 75 8.49 -0.28 2.78
CA THR A 75 8.97 0.99 3.31
C THR A 75 10.38 1.31 2.80
N SER A 76 10.73 2.58 2.68
CA SER A 76 12.06 3.04 2.28
C SER A 76 12.45 4.32 3.02
N LYS A 77 13.75 4.48 3.28
CA LYS A 77 14.33 5.73 3.80
C LYS A 77 14.86 6.66 2.71
N CYS A 78 14.86 6.19 1.46
CA CYS A 78 15.26 7.02 0.32
C CYS A 78 14.25 8.14 0.10
N SER A 79 14.69 9.20 -0.57
CA SER A 79 13.79 10.27 -1.01
C SER A 79 12.81 9.73 -2.05
N ALA A 80 11.62 10.32 -2.13
CA ALA A 80 10.60 9.85 -3.06
C ALA A 80 11.05 9.92 -4.54
N ASN A 81 11.90 10.89 -4.90
CA ASN A 81 12.49 10.98 -6.24
C ASN A 81 13.45 9.83 -6.56
N GLU A 82 14.27 9.42 -5.59
CA GLU A 82 15.15 8.24 -5.73
C GLU A 82 14.32 6.97 -5.88
N ILE A 83 13.27 6.82 -5.07
CA ILE A 83 12.36 5.67 -5.16
C ILE A 83 11.69 5.59 -6.54
N ILE A 84 11.17 6.70 -7.06
CA ILE A 84 10.55 6.77 -8.40
C ILE A 84 11.56 6.35 -9.47
N SER A 85 12.79 6.87 -9.38
CA SER A 85 13.85 6.60 -10.36
C SER A 85 14.25 5.12 -10.33
N LYS A 86 14.38 4.54 -9.14
CA LYS A 86 14.69 3.12 -8.96
C LYS A 86 13.58 2.19 -9.45
N ILE A 87 12.33 2.56 -9.21
CA ILE A 87 11.17 1.80 -9.72
C ILE A 87 11.16 1.82 -11.25
N GLU A 88 11.42 2.97 -11.87
CA GLU A 88 11.50 3.08 -13.33
C GLU A 88 12.66 2.23 -13.89
N GLU A 89 13.85 2.37 -13.33
CA GLU A 89 15.05 1.61 -13.72
C GLU A 89 14.82 0.10 -13.63
N ALA A 90 14.14 -0.36 -12.57
CA ALA A 90 13.83 -1.78 -12.38
C ALA A 90 12.65 -2.27 -13.27
N ALA A 91 11.74 -1.38 -13.67
CA ALA A 91 10.55 -1.74 -14.46
C ALA A 91 10.83 -1.79 -15.97
N MET A 92 11.67 -0.89 -16.50
CA MET A 92 12.04 -0.86 -17.92
C MET A 92 12.54 -2.21 -18.48
N PRO A 93 13.54 -2.89 -17.86
CA PRO A 93 14.02 -4.18 -18.36
C PRO A 93 12.98 -5.31 -18.24
N LEU A 94 11.89 -5.10 -17.49
CA LEU A 94 10.77 -6.04 -17.40
C LEU A 94 9.74 -5.86 -18.53
N GLY A 95 9.94 -4.89 -19.42
CA GLY A 95 9.05 -4.59 -20.54
C GLY A 95 7.80 -3.80 -20.13
N PHE A 96 7.99 -2.81 -19.24
CA PHE A 96 6.94 -1.90 -18.79
C PHE A 96 7.27 -0.46 -19.19
N ASP A 97 6.30 0.20 -19.80
CA ASP A 97 6.30 1.65 -19.98
C ASP A 97 5.88 2.33 -18.67
N VAL A 98 6.57 3.41 -18.30
CA VAL A 98 6.42 4.07 -17.00
C VAL A 98 5.96 5.50 -17.19
N LYS A 99 4.74 5.81 -16.72
CA LYS A 99 4.20 7.16 -16.71
C LYS A 99 4.24 7.74 -15.30
N LYS A 100 5.06 8.76 -15.10
CA LYS A 100 5.21 9.46 -13.82
C LYS A 100 4.23 10.62 -13.71
N ASN A 101 3.65 10.78 -12.52
CA ASN A 101 2.82 11.91 -12.15
C ASN A 101 3.12 12.26 -10.70
N ASN A 102 4.15 13.10 -10.48
CA ASN A 102 4.68 13.42 -9.15
C ASN A 102 5.02 12.14 -8.38
N TYR A 103 4.32 11.85 -7.28
CA TYR A 103 4.51 10.68 -6.42
C TYR A 103 3.65 9.48 -6.75
N LYS A 104 3.02 9.51 -7.93
CA LYS A 104 2.26 8.40 -8.50
C LYS A 104 2.90 7.97 -9.81
N MET A 105 2.92 6.67 -10.07
CA MET A 105 3.42 6.10 -11.31
C MET A 105 2.41 5.11 -11.85
N LYS A 106 2.26 5.05 -13.17
CA LYS A 106 1.51 4.00 -13.87
C LYS A 106 2.48 3.21 -14.72
N LEU A 107 2.57 1.91 -14.47
CA LEU A 107 3.40 0.97 -15.19
C LEU A 107 2.49 0.14 -16.09
N LEU A 108 2.72 0.19 -17.41
CA LEU A 108 1.94 -0.53 -18.40
C LEU A 108 2.81 -1.57 -19.10
N GLY A 109 2.46 -2.83 -18.97
CA GLY A 109 3.18 -3.93 -19.61
C GLY A 109 2.97 -3.91 -21.12
N GLU A 110 4.05 -4.02 -21.88
CA GLU A 110 4.03 -4.06 -23.34
C GLU A 110 3.39 -5.35 -23.87
N LYS A 111 3.53 -6.45 -23.12
CA LYS A 111 3.03 -7.76 -23.50
C LYS A 111 1.56 -7.91 -23.09
N THR A 112 0.73 -8.34 -24.03
CA THR A 112 -0.66 -8.71 -23.75
C THR A 112 -0.71 -10.09 -23.08
N GLY A 113 -1.24 -10.13 -21.85
CA GLY A 113 -1.46 -11.35 -21.09
C GLY A 113 -2.85 -11.94 -21.28
N ARG A 114 -3.21 -12.94 -20.46
CA ARG A 114 -4.52 -13.63 -20.56
C ARG A 114 -5.71 -12.67 -20.38
N LYS A 115 -5.53 -11.64 -19.55
CA LYS A 115 -6.55 -10.63 -19.24
C LYS A 115 -6.20 -9.25 -19.81
N GLY A 116 -5.50 -9.23 -20.94
CA GLY A 116 -5.00 -8.00 -21.57
C GLY A 116 -3.65 -7.58 -21.00
N HIS A 117 -3.26 -6.32 -21.22
CA HIS A 117 -2.02 -5.77 -20.69
C HIS A 117 -2.08 -5.64 -19.17
N LEU A 118 -0.98 -6.02 -18.49
CA LEU A 118 -0.84 -5.76 -17.07
C LEU A 118 -0.66 -4.27 -16.84
N ALA A 119 -1.51 -3.69 -15.98
CA ALA A 119 -1.37 -2.30 -15.55
C ALA A 119 -1.21 -2.26 -14.04
N VAL A 120 -0.18 -1.56 -13.56
CA VAL A 120 0.14 -1.38 -12.14
C VAL A 120 0.22 0.10 -11.83
N THR A 121 -0.47 0.51 -10.77
CA THR A 121 -0.35 1.86 -10.20
C THR A 121 0.53 1.78 -8.97
N THR A 122 1.52 2.66 -8.89
CA THR A 122 2.41 2.80 -7.73
C THR A 122 2.20 4.17 -7.11
N GLU A 123 2.11 4.22 -5.79
CA GLU A 123 1.96 5.47 -5.04
C GLU A 123 2.93 5.50 -3.86
N ILE A 124 3.50 6.69 -3.61
CA ILE A 124 4.45 6.93 -2.54
C ILE A 124 3.82 7.85 -1.51
N PHE A 125 3.83 7.40 -0.27
CA PHE A 125 3.29 8.12 0.88
C PHE A 125 4.38 8.41 1.90
N GLN A 126 4.40 9.60 2.47
CA GLN A 126 5.28 9.91 3.60
C GLN A 126 4.58 9.46 4.89
N VAL A 127 5.16 8.50 5.62
CA VAL A 127 4.61 7.98 6.88
C VAL A 127 5.35 8.51 8.12
N ALA A 128 6.59 8.97 7.92
CA ALA A 128 7.36 9.71 8.91
C ALA A 128 8.35 10.65 8.18
N PRO A 129 8.98 11.63 8.86
CA PRO A 129 9.87 12.61 8.21
C PRO A 129 10.94 11.99 7.31
N SER A 130 11.49 10.83 7.69
CA SER A 130 12.53 10.10 6.95
C SER A 130 12.08 8.70 6.51
N LEU A 131 10.76 8.47 6.36
CA LEU A 131 10.23 7.15 6.00
C LEU A 131 9.07 7.30 5.02
N CYS A 132 9.24 6.69 3.86
CA CYS A 132 8.21 6.58 2.84
C CYS A 132 7.66 5.16 2.80
N MET A 133 6.36 5.03 2.57
CA MET A 133 5.72 3.78 2.19
C MET A 133 5.42 3.81 0.69
N VAL A 134 5.77 2.74 0.00
CA VAL A 134 5.47 2.55 -1.42
C VAL A 134 4.41 1.47 -1.53
N GLU A 135 3.31 1.77 -2.20
CA GLU A 135 2.23 0.84 -2.45
C GLU A 135 2.09 0.56 -3.94
N LEU A 136 2.06 -0.72 -4.32
CA LEU A 136 1.79 -1.16 -5.68
C LEU A 136 0.41 -1.81 -5.74
N ARG A 137 -0.43 -1.34 -6.67
CA ARG A 137 -1.80 -1.80 -6.88
C ARG A 137 -1.98 -2.25 -8.31
N LYS A 138 -2.51 -3.46 -8.51
CA LYS A 138 -2.95 -3.90 -9.84
C LYS A 138 -4.16 -3.07 -10.28
N SER A 139 -4.03 -2.33 -11.38
CA SER A 139 -5.12 -1.54 -11.98
C SER A 139 -5.71 -2.21 -13.23
N GLY A 140 -5.07 -3.24 -13.79
CA GLY A 140 -5.57 -4.01 -14.93
C GLY A 140 -4.73 -5.27 -15.18
N GLY A 141 -5.27 -6.24 -15.94
CA GLY A 141 -4.56 -7.48 -16.29
C GLY A 141 -4.71 -8.64 -15.29
N ASP A 142 -3.90 -9.68 -15.51
CA ASP A 142 -3.99 -10.93 -14.76
C ASP A 142 -3.29 -10.85 -13.39
N THR A 143 -3.88 -11.49 -12.37
CA THR A 143 -3.36 -11.44 -11.01
C THR A 143 -2.06 -12.24 -10.86
N LEU A 144 -1.89 -13.38 -11.54
CA LEU A 144 -0.65 -14.15 -11.46
C LEU A 144 0.51 -13.42 -12.16
N GLU A 145 0.21 -12.76 -13.29
CA GLU A 145 1.16 -11.89 -13.98
C GLU A 145 1.62 -10.74 -13.08
N PHE A 146 0.68 -10.12 -12.34
CA PHE A 146 0.99 -9.09 -11.36
C PHE A 146 1.94 -9.60 -10.26
N HIS A 147 1.69 -10.78 -9.69
CA HIS A 147 2.59 -11.32 -8.66
C HIS A 147 3.97 -11.66 -9.19
N LYS A 148 4.07 -12.18 -10.42
CA LYS A 148 5.35 -12.42 -11.09
C LYS A 148 6.11 -11.11 -11.30
N PHE A 149 5.42 -10.09 -11.79
CA PHE A 149 5.98 -8.75 -11.94
C PHE A 149 6.48 -8.19 -10.61
N TYR A 150 5.65 -8.22 -9.56
CA TYR A 150 6.02 -7.72 -8.23
C TYR A 150 7.26 -8.41 -7.66
N ASN A 151 7.38 -9.73 -7.80
CA ASN A 151 8.55 -10.48 -7.34
C ASN A 151 9.83 -10.10 -8.10
N ASN A 152 9.74 -9.86 -9.40
CA ASN A 152 10.88 -9.43 -10.20
C ASN A 152 11.28 -8.00 -9.86
N LEU A 153 10.29 -7.10 -9.74
CA LEU A 153 10.51 -5.72 -9.37
C LEU A 153 11.12 -5.62 -7.96
N SER A 154 10.58 -6.34 -6.98
CA SER A 154 11.09 -6.34 -5.61
C SER A 154 12.53 -6.83 -5.53
N THR A 155 12.96 -7.71 -6.45
CA THR A 155 14.36 -8.14 -6.57
C THR A 155 15.27 -7.00 -7.03
N GLY A 156 14.80 -6.16 -7.95
CA GLY A 156 15.52 -4.96 -8.41
C GLY A 156 15.49 -3.78 -7.42
N LEU A 157 14.61 -3.80 -6.43
CA LEU A 157 14.46 -2.74 -5.42
C LEU A 157 15.00 -3.11 -4.03
N LYS A 158 15.68 -4.26 -3.89
CA LYS A 158 16.19 -4.74 -2.59
C LYS A 158 17.10 -3.75 -1.88
N ASP A 159 17.78 -2.88 -2.63
CA ASP A 159 18.70 -1.85 -2.15
C ASP A 159 17.97 -0.68 -1.46
N ILE A 160 16.74 -0.37 -1.89
CA ILE A 160 15.95 0.73 -1.33
C ILE A 160 14.92 0.28 -0.29
N VAL A 161 14.62 -1.02 -0.22
CA VAL A 161 13.68 -1.57 0.77
C VAL A 161 14.30 -1.51 2.17
N TRP A 162 13.64 -0.78 3.06
CA TRP A 162 14.00 -0.74 4.47
C TRP A 162 13.67 -2.10 5.12
N LYS A 163 14.69 -2.77 5.62
CA LYS A 163 14.57 -3.96 6.46
C LYS A 163 14.81 -3.57 7.91
N THR A 164 13.88 -3.89 8.80
CA THR A 164 14.15 -3.81 10.23
C THR A 164 15.22 -4.85 10.55
N THR A 165 16.27 -4.43 11.27
CA THR A 165 17.38 -5.31 11.68
C THR A 165 16.85 -6.33 12.70
N ASP A 166 16.21 -7.39 12.23
CA ASP A 166 15.92 -8.61 13.01
C ASP A 166 16.30 -9.88 12.23
N GLU A 167 17.06 -9.75 11.13
CA GLU A 167 17.56 -10.88 10.33
C GLU A 167 19.11 -10.89 10.22
N ARG A 168 19.82 -10.15 11.07
CA ARG A 168 21.29 -10.14 11.12
C ARG A 168 21.87 -10.94 12.28
N GLU A 169 21.30 -12.10 12.63
CA GLU A 169 21.96 -13.08 13.52
C GLU A 169 21.55 -14.53 13.20
N VAL A 170 21.88 -15.07 12.01
CA VAL A 170 22.15 -16.52 11.84
C VAL A 170 23.19 -16.76 10.74
N GLU A 171 24.35 -16.10 10.79
CA GLU A 171 25.55 -16.59 10.10
C GLU A 171 26.78 -16.20 10.92
N GLU A 172 27.03 -16.93 12.01
CA GLU A 172 28.40 -17.12 12.46
C GLU A 172 28.57 -18.44 13.23
N LYS A 173 29.68 -19.12 12.88
CA LYS A 173 30.32 -20.28 13.53
C LYS A 173 29.70 -21.66 13.30
N ASN A 174 30.13 -22.27 12.19
CA ASN A 174 30.60 -23.66 12.27
C ASN A 174 32.01 -23.76 11.69
N GLY A 175 32.98 -23.34 12.51
CA GLY A 175 34.39 -23.62 12.34
C GLY A 175 35.01 -23.85 13.70
N SER A 176 35.20 -25.13 14.08
CA SER A 176 36.51 -25.69 14.40
C SER A 176 36.41 -27.09 15.05
N ALA A 177 37.43 -27.91 14.73
CA ALA A 177 38.00 -29.02 15.51
C ALA A 177 37.47 -30.46 15.33
N ALA A 178 38.16 -31.21 14.48
CA ALA A 178 38.77 -32.49 14.85
C ALA A 178 40.07 -32.61 14.02
N GLY A 179 41.28 -32.65 14.58
CA GLY A 179 41.68 -33.49 15.71
C GLY A 179 42.35 -34.73 15.13
N SER A 180 43.63 -34.59 14.81
CA SER A 180 44.57 -35.59 14.33
C SER A 180 44.55 -36.90 15.12
N THR A 181 44.53 -38.05 14.43
CA THR A 181 44.93 -39.35 14.98
C THR A 181 46.05 -39.94 14.13
N SER A 182 47.23 -40.04 14.75
CA SER A 182 48.41 -40.74 14.25
C SER A 182 48.24 -42.25 14.49
N SER A 183 48.55 -43.06 13.48
CA SER A 183 48.65 -44.52 13.62
C SER A 183 50.03 -44.91 14.15
N GLN A 184 50.05 -45.76 15.16
CA GLN A 184 51.08 -46.79 15.37
C GLN A 184 50.42 -48.15 15.17
#